data_AF-A0A2E0QT51-F1
#
_entry.id   AF-A0A2E0QT51-F1
#
_cell.length_a   1.000
_cell.length_b   1.000
_cell.length_c   1.000
_cell.angle_alpha   90.00
_cell.angle_beta   90.00
_cell.angle_gamma   90.00
#
_symmetry.space_group_name_H-M   'P 1'
#
loop_
_entity.id
_entity.type
_entity.pdbx_description
1 polymer ?
#
loop_
_entity_poly.entity_id
_entity_poly.type
_entity_poly.pdbx_seq_one_letter_code
_entity_poly.pdbx_strand_id
1 'polypeptide(L)'
;MRKGCLSIRCCGLGSLVLIAVVVLVGFFVGTWLDEKISGRSNFYFLSYEGSSKPLEVKVKRKWLRAREMSSEQLRTAADQIYKSDEARAWRVEVQRTAIGRKQKLARKLIDPEVHIFEFDPAEFEFGVFADRDSGGTFQPLTADQALRGSEKGFAINASYFDPHGQPLGLIIDDGRQISREYKAWSGFFFVKNGQPYFGPRSLYEEVPGAASEVIQGYPSVMKNHEVFNYLNKEPDRFFNGSEVTFRALGGVKDDGTVVFIVSGQAGVMTMTEITQLAKLWGVKHATLLDGGKSLQYRFKLGWTTIEFHAFNNSLEIGRYWNGRLSPERPPVFLKVVP
;
A
#
# COMPACT_ATOMS: atom_id res chain seq x y z
N MET A 1 55.47 -55.88 -14.55
CA MET A 1 55.13 -54.47 -14.87
C MET A 1 53.71 -54.38 -15.39
N ARG A 2 52.75 -53.94 -14.59
CA ARG A 2 51.39 -53.56 -15.04
C ARG A 2 51.09 -52.18 -14.46
N LYS A 3 51.03 -51.16 -15.33
CA LYS A 3 50.65 -49.79 -14.98
C LYS A 3 49.12 -49.73 -14.89
N GLY A 4 48.58 -49.59 -13.68
CA GLY A 4 47.17 -49.30 -13.46
C GLY A 4 46.92 -47.82 -13.68
N CYS A 5 46.19 -47.48 -14.75
CA CYS A 5 45.81 -46.11 -15.08
C CYS A 5 44.58 -45.72 -14.25
N LEU A 6 44.76 -44.77 -13.33
CA LEU A 6 43.69 -44.22 -12.50
C LEU A 6 42.84 -43.27 -13.36
N SER A 7 41.70 -43.75 -13.85
CA SER A 7 40.69 -42.92 -14.52
C SER A 7 39.94 -42.09 -13.46
N ILE A 8 40.41 -40.86 -13.23
CA ILE A 8 39.72 -39.88 -12.39
C ILE A 8 38.53 -39.36 -13.21
N ARG A 9 37.33 -39.71 -12.75
CA ARG A 9 36.05 -39.37 -13.37
C ARG A 9 35.87 -37.83 -13.46
N CYS A 10 35.88 -37.28 -14.67
CA CYS A 10 35.46 -35.90 -14.98
C CYS A 10 33.96 -35.60 -14.76
N CYS A 11 33.20 -36.47 -14.08
CA CYS A 11 31.75 -36.30 -13.88
C CYS A 11 31.35 -35.22 -12.86
N GLY A 12 32.29 -34.59 -12.15
CA GLY A 12 31.96 -33.61 -11.10
C GLY A 12 31.70 -32.18 -11.60
N LEU A 13 32.42 -31.74 -12.63
CA LEU A 13 32.42 -30.33 -13.03
C LEU A 13 31.14 -29.95 -13.80
N GLY A 14 30.64 -30.83 -14.66
CA GLY A 14 29.42 -30.59 -15.43
C GLY A 14 28.18 -30.45 -14.54
N SER A 15 28.05 -31.24 -13.48
CA SER A 15 26.93 -31.17 -12.54
C SER A 15 26.94 -29.89 -11.71
N LEU A 16 28.11 -29.41 -11.28
CA LEU A 16 28.23 -28.15 -10.54
C LEU A 16 27.88 -26.95 -11.41
N VAL A 17 28.33 -26.92 -12.66
CA VAL A 17 27.98 -25.86 -13.63
C VAL A 17 26.48 -25.86 -13.89
N LEU A 18 25.86 -27.03 -14.10
CA LEU A 18 24.41 -27.12 -14.32
C LEU A 18 23.62 -26.61 -13.11
N ILE A 19 24.01 -26.99 -11.89
CA ILE A 19 23.37 -26.50 -10.65
C ILE A 19 23.51 -24.97 -10.56
N ALA A 20 24.70 -24.42 -10.83
CA ALA A 20 24.93 -22.99 -10.80
C ALA A 20 24.05 -22.25 -11.82
N VAL A 21 23.93 -22.77 -13.05
CA VAL A 21 23.07 -22.20 -14.09
C VAL A 21 21.60 -22.24 -13.66
N VAL A 22 21.11 -23.36 -13.11
CA VAL A 22 19.71 -23.47 -12.65
C VAL A 22 19.43 -22.49 -11.51
N VAL A 23 20.35 -22.34 -10.55
CA VAL A 23 20.22 -21.38 -9.46
C VAL A 23 20.21 -19.95 -9.99
N LEU A 24 21.09 -19.62 -10.94
CA LEU A 24 21.17 -18.30 -11.55
C LEU A 24 19.89 -17.96 -12.33
N VAL A 25 19.42 -18.88 -13.18
CA VAL A 25 18.17 -18.71 -13.94
C VAL A 25 16.99 -18.57 -12.98
N GLY A 26 16.93 -19.41 -11.94
CA GLY A 26 15.90 -19.31 -10.91
C GLY A 26 15.91 -17.97 -10.17
N PHE A 27 17.09 -17.41 -9.90
CA PHE A 27 17.23 -16.09 -9.29
C PHE A 27 16.72 -14.97 -10.21
N PHE A 28 17.08 -14.97 -11.49
CA PHE A 28 16.60 -13.97 -12.45
C PHE A 28 15.10 -14.08 -12.71
N VAL A 29 14.57 -15.30 -12.88
CA VAL A 29 13.12 -15.50 -13.04
C VAL A 29 12.39 -15.10 -11.76
N GLY A 30 12.93 -15.43 -10.59
CA GLY A 30 12.34 -15.07 -9.31
C GLY A 30 12.29 -13.57 -9.07
N THR A 31 13.37 -12.84 -9.39
CA THR A 31 13.42 -11.38 -9.29
C THR A 31 12.48 -10.71 -10.30
N TRP A 32 12.44 -11.18 -11.54
CA TRP A 32 11.50 -10.69 -12.55
C TRP A 32 10.04 -10.92 -12.14
N LEU A 33 9.71 -12.12 -11.62
CA LEU A 33 8.37 -12.40 -11.11
C LEU A 33 8.03 -11.49 -9.93
N ASP A 34 8.98 -11.27 -9.02
CA ASP A 34 8.75 -10.37 -7.90
C ASP A 34 8.47 -8.93 -8.34
N GLU A 35 9.19 -8.43 -9.34
CA GLU A 35 8.97 -7.11 -9.92
C GLU A 35 7.58 -6.96 -10.58
N LYS A 36 7.05 -8.02 -11.18
CA LYS A 36 5.80 -7.95 -11.97
C LYS A 36 4.54 -8.31 -11.19
N ILE A 37 4.66 -9.21 -10.23
CA ILE A 37 3.52 -9.73 -9.48
C ILE A 37 3.70 -9.64 -7.96
N SER A 38 4.78 -9.02 -7.46
CA SER A 38 5.07 -8.92 -6.03
C SER A 38 5.04 -10.28 -5.31
N GLY A 39 5.69 -11.27 -5.94
CA GLY A 39 5.67 -12.67 -5.53
C GLY A 39 6.05 -12.92 -4.07
N ARG A 40 7.06 -12.23 -3.55
CA ARG A 40 7.47 -12.29 -2.13
C ARG A 40 6.35 -11.76 -1.24
N SER A 41 5.86 -10.55 -1.50
CA SER A 41 4.78 -9.94 -0.74
C SER A 41 3.52 -10.81 -0.72
N ASN A 42 3.14 -11.37 -1.87
CA ASN A 42 1.98 -12.27 -1.97
C ASN A 42 2.21 -13.59 -1.24
N PHE A 43 3.42 -14.17 -1.32
CA PHE A 43 3.76 -15.37 -0.55
C PHE A 43 3.66 -15.11 0.96
N TYR A 44 4.12 -13.94 1.43
CA TYR A 44 3.95 -13.53 2.82
C TYR A 44 2.48 -13.37 3.17
N PHE A 45 1.72 -12.61 2.39
CA PHE A 45 0.27 -12.43 2.58
C PHE A 45 -0.45 -13.78 2.70
N LEU A 46 -0.29 -14.68 1.71
CA LEU A 46 -0.91 -16.01 1.73
C LEU A 46 -0.42 -16.89 2.89
N SER A 47 0.72 -16.58 3.50
CA SER A 47 1.23 -17.29 4.68
C SER A 47 0.57 -16.80 5.97
N TYR A 48 0.17 -15.53 6.01
CA TYR A 48 -0.42 -14.88 7.17
C TYR A 48 -1.90 -14.55 7.01
N GLU A 49 -2.51 -14.92 5.89
CA GLU A 49 -3.95 -14.87 5.67
C GLU A 49 -4.67 -15.64 6.80
N GLY A 50 -5.61 -14.95 7.47
CA GLY A 50 -6.31 -15.49 8.65
C GLY A 50 -5.49 -15.52 9.96
N SER A 51 -4.27 -14.96 9.99
CA SER A 51 -3.51 -14.83 11.23
C SER A 51 -4.21 -13.89 12.22
N SER A 52 -4.48 -14.37 13.43
CA SER A 52 -4.96 -13.55 14.55
C SER A 52 -3.84 -12.93 15.39
N LYS A 53 -2.56 -13.18 15.06
CA LYS A 53 -1.42 -12.61 15.79
C LYS A 53 -1.28 -11.12 15.47
N PRO A 54 -1.04 -10.26 16.49
CA PRO A 54 -0.95 -8.82 16.30
C PRO A 54 0.27 -8.44 15.46
N LEU A 55 0.18 -7.28 14.82
CA LEU A 55 1.30 -6.60 14.19
C LEU A 55 2.31 -6.17 15.26
N GLU A 56 3.55 -6.53 15.04
CA GLU A 56 4.71 -6.12 15.82
C GLU A 56 5.57 -5.18 14.99
N VAL A 57 6.10 -4.14 15.63
CA VAL A 57 7.03 -3.17 15.05
C VAL A 57 8.39 -3.33 15.70
N LYS A 58 9.45 -3.24 14.91
CA LYS A 58 10.83 -3.35 15.41
C LYS A 58 11.29 -2.02 16.00
N VAL A 59 11.48 -1.98 17.31
CA VAL A 59 12.09 -0.86 18.01
C VAL A 59 13.49 -1.26 18.46
N LYS A 60 14.51 -0.73 17.78
CA LYS A 60 15.92 -1.13 17.98
C LYS A 60 16.10 -2.64 17.71
N ARG A 61 16.23 -3.45 18.76
CA ARG A 61 16.40 -4.92 18.68
C ARG A 61 15.20 -5.71 19.26
N LYS A 62 14.10 -5.03 19.60
CA LYS A 62 12.91 -5.64 20.20
C LYS A 62 11.71 -5.46 19.29
N TRP A 63 10.85 -6.47 19.27
CA TRP A 63 9.55 -6.43 18.60
C TRP A 63 8.50 -6.04 19.63
N LEU A 64 7.78 -4.94 19.39
CA LEU A 64 6.70 -4.45 20.24
C LEU A 64 5.39 -4.50 19.47
N ARG A 65 4.29 -4.87 20.12
CA ARG A 65 2.98 -4.86 19.46
C ARG A 65 2.54 -3.42 19.21
N ALA A 66 2.02 -3.12 18.03
CA ALA A 66 1.62 -1.76 17.65
C ALA A 66 0.65 -1.10 18.66
N ARG A 67 -0.22 -1.89 19.29
CA ARG A 67 -1.19 -1.44 20.31
C ARG A 67 -0.56 -1.11 21.69
N GLU A 68 0.64 -1.61 21.95
CA GLU A 68 1.36 -1.47 23.24
C GLU A 68 2.48 -0.41 23.14
N MET A 69 2.60 0.26 21.99
CA MET A 69 3.64 1.27 21.73
C MET A 69 3.17 2.69 22.01
N SER A 70 4.13 3.54 22.34
CA SER A 70 3.99 5.01 22.37
C SER A 70 4.40 5.64 21.04
N SER A 71 4.02 6.91 20.84
CA SER A 71 4.41 7.71 19.67
C SER A 71 5.93 7.82 19.53
N GLU A 72 6.65 8.03 20.64
CA GLU A 72 8.11 8.11 20.65
C GLU A 72 8.77 6.80 20.19
N GLN A 73 8.23 5.65 20.62
CA GLN A 73 8.73 4.34 20.20
C GLN A 73 8.49 4.10 18.71
N LEU A 74 7.35 4.52 18.17
CA LEU A 74 7.09 4.43 16.72
C LEU A 74 8.05 5.35 15.94
N ARG A 75 8.27 6.59 16.40
CA ARG A 75 9.23 7.52 15.78
C ARG A 75 10.66 6.97 15.83
N THR A 76 11.04 6.30 16.91
CA THR A 76 12.34 5.62 17.06
C THR A 76 12.46 4.39 16.14
N ALA A 77 11.35 3.73 15.83
CA ALA A 77 11.31 2.56 14.93
C ALA A 77 11.38 2.95 13.45
N ALA A 78 10.95 4.16 13.12
CA ALA A 78 10.88 4.66 11.76
C ALA A 78 12.26 5.08 11.25
N ASP A 79 12.73 4.40 10.21
CA ASP A 79 13.92 4.77 9.45
C ASP A 79 13.55 5.83 8.42
N GLN A 80 14.14 7.02 8.50
CA GLN A 80 13.86 8.10 7.55
C GLN A 80 14.60 7.84 6.24
N ILE A 81 13.85 7.48 5.21
CA ILE A 81 14.38 7.12 3.88
C ILE A 81 14.32 8.27 2.88
N TYR A 82 13.59 9.34 3.20
CA TYR A 82 13.59 10.59 2.45
C TYR A 82 13.31 11.79 3.36
N LYS A 83 13.96 12.92 3.05
CA LYS A 83 13.70 14.20 3.70
C LYS A 83 14.02 15.35 2.74
N SER A 84 13.06 16.22 2.56
CA SER A 84 13.21 17.60 2.10
C SER A 84 12.47 18.54 3.07
N ASP A 85 12.37 19.82 2.71
CA ASP A 85 11.60 20.79 3.50
C ASP A 85 10.10 20.54 3.35
N GLU A 86 9.68 20.09 2.16
CA GLU A 86 8.30 19.95 1.72
C GLU A 86 7.75 18.53 1.94
N ALA A 87 8.60 17.50 1.94
CA ALA A 87 8.17 16.12 2.03
C ALA A 87 9.13 15.22 2.81
N ARG A 88 8.60 14.16 3.40
CA ARG A 88 9.36 13.17 4.17
C ARG A 88 8.81 11.78 3.95
N ALA A 89 9.68 10.79 3.95
CA ALA A 89 9.27 9.39 3.91
C ALA A 89 10.01 8.55 4.96
N TRP A 90 9.29 7.63 5.57
CA TRP A 90 9.84 6.69 6.55
C TRP A 90 9.49 5.26 6.19
N ARG A 91 10.35 4.35 6.62
CA ARG A 91 10.14 2.92 6.60
C ARG A 91 10.08 2.41 8.03
N VAL A 92 9.07 1.58 8.31
CA VAL A 92 8.89 0.92 9.60
C VAL A 92 8.93 -0.59 9.37
N GLU A 93 9.93 -1.27 9.95
CA GLU A 93 9.99 -2.73 9.93
C GLU A 93 8.87 -3.34 10.80
N VAL A 94 8.09 -4.24 10.23
CA VAL A 94 6.96 -4.89 10.89
C VAL A 94 7.00 -6.40 10.75
N GLN A 95 6.33 -7.13 11.64
CA GLN A 95 6.13 -8.58 11.49
C GLN A 95 4.87 -9.05 12.21
N ARG A 96 4.54 -10.33 12.02
CA ARG A 96 3.63 -11.07 12.89
C ARG A 96 4.32 -12.31 13.43
N THR A 97 3.93 -12.72 14.65
CA THR A 97 4.44 -13.96 15.23
C THR A 97 4.03 -15.17 14.36
N ALA A 98 5.01 -15.98 13.95
CA ALA A 98 4.75 -17.18 13.16
C ALA A 98 4.26 -18.35 14.03
N ILE A 99 3.13 -18.93 13.68
CA ILE A 99 2.56 -20.14 14.32
C ILE A 99 2.97 -21.40 13.54
N GLY A 100 2.89 -21.35 12.20
CA GLY A 100 3.11 -22.50 11.32
C GLY A 100 4.47 -22.52 10.62
N ARG A 101 4.81 -23.67 9.99
CA ARG A 101 6.05 -23.82 9.20
C ARG A 101 6.11 -22.83 8.02
N LYS A 102 4.99 -22.66 7.30
CA LYS A 102 4.86 -21.72 6.18
C LYS A 102 5.17 -20.27 6.62
N GLN A 103 4.60 -19.84 7.73
CA GLN A 103 4.83 -18.51 8.32
C GLN A 103 6.27 -18.31 8.78
N LYS A 104 6.88 -19.31 9.42
CA LYS A 104 8.30 -19.27 9.83
C LYS A 104 9.21 -19.12 8.62
N LEU A 105 8.92 -19.84 7.52
CA LEU A 105 9.66 -19.72 6.28
C LEU A 105 9.49 -18.32 5.66
N ALA A 106 8.25 -17.83 5.52
CA ALA A 106 7.97 -16.50 4.99
C ALA A 106 8.71 -15.40 5.78
N ARG A 107 8.66 -15.45 7.11
CA ARG A 107 9.36 -14.50 7.99
C ARG A 107 10.88 -14.57 7.88
N LYS A 108 11.46 -15.72 7.54
CA LYS A 108 12.92 -15.86 7.38
C LYS A 108 13.41 -15.25 6.06
N LEU A 109 12.55 -15.26 5.04
CA LEU A 109 12.92 -14.89 3.67
C LEU A 109 12.55 -13.46 3.29
N ILE A 110 11.62 -12.85 4.03
CA ILE A 110 10.99 -11.60 3.66
C ILE A 110 10.93 -10.71 4.89
N ASP A 111 11.47 -9.51 4.74
CA ASP A 111 11.40 -8.43 5.73
C ASP A 111 10.18 -7.57 5.39
N PRO A 112 9.11 -7.61 6.21
CA PRO A 112 7.91 -6.84 5.98
C PRO A 112 8.07 -5.39 6.45
N GLU A 113 7.50 -4.46 5.70
CA GLU A 113 7.63 -3.03 5.98
C GLU A 113 6.34 -2.25 5.74
N VAL A 114 6.21 -1.14 6.44
CA VAL A 114 5.19 -0.11 6.26
C VAL A 114 5.89 1.18 5.88
N HIS A 115 5.35 1.89 4.90
CA HIS A 115 5.82 3.23 4.56
C HIS A 115 4.89 4.30 5.11
N ILE A 116 5.52 5.40 5.51
CA ILE A 116 4.83 6.60 5.94
C ILE A 116 5.33 7.74 5.07
N PHE A 117 4.44 8.50 4.45
CA PHE A 117 4.75 9.69 3.66
C PHE A 117 4.10 10.90 4.33
N GLU A 118 4.84 11.99 4.46
CA GLU A 118 4.34 13.29 4.90
C GLU A 118 4.59 14.32 3.81
N PHE A 119 3.59 15.15 3.54
CA PHE A 119 3.63 16.24 2.57
C PHE A 119 3.10 17.53 3.20
N ASP A 120 3.81 18.62 2.97
CA ASP A 120 3.32 19.96 3.28
C ASP A 120 2.29 20.40 2.23
N PRO A 121 1.03 20.66 2.61
CA PRO A 121 0.01 21.11 1.66
C PRO A 121 0.27 22.49 1.06
N ALA A 122 1.19 23.29 1.61
CA ALA A 122 1.58 24.57 1.02
C ALA A 122 2.50 24.41 -0.21
N GLU A 123 3.18 23.28 -0.31
CA GLU A 123 4.23 23.01 -1.31
C GLU A 123 3.81 21.92 -2.32
N PHE A 124 2.60 21.39 -2.20
CA PHE A 124 2.08 20.33 -3.05
C PHE A 124 0.61 20.55 -3.40
N GLU A 125 0.28 20.36 -4.68
CA GLU A 125 -1.08 20.23 -5.16
C GLU A 125 -1.57 18.79 -4.98
N PHE A 126 -2.80 18.66 -4.48
CA PHE A 126 -3.48 17.37 -4.29
C PHE A 126 -4.64 17.30 -5.26
N GLY A 127 -4.69 16.24 -6.07
CA GLY A 127 -5.68 16.10 -7.14
C GLY A 127 -6.17 14.67 -7.32
N VAL A 128 -7.35 14.53 -7.89
CA VAL A 128 -7.80 13.27 -8.48
C VAL A 128 -7.10 13.09 -9.83
N PHE A 129 -6.61 11.89 -10.10
CA PHE A 129 -6.17 11.51 -11.42
C PHE A 129 -6.93 10.27 -11.89
N ALA A 130 -7.54 10.39 -13.06
CA ALA A 130 -8.21 9.29 -13.75
C ALA A 130 -8.02 9.46 -15.26
N ASP A 131 -7.65 8.37 -15.93
CA ASP A 131 -7.61 8.34 -17.39
C ASP A 131 -8.97 7.86 -17.90
N ARG A 132 -9.54 8.61 -18.86
CA ARG A 132 -10.86 8.36 -19.43
C ARG A 132 -10.77 8.43 -20.94
N ASP A 133 -11.39 7.47 -21.62
CA ASP A 133 -11.51 7.52 -23.07
C ASP A 133 -12.47 8.63 -23.54
N SER A 134 -12.59 8.82 -24.85
CA SER A 134 -13.50 9.81 -25.44
C SER A 134 -14.98 9.57 -25.13
N GLY A 135 -15.34 8.36 -24.70
CA GLY A 135 -16.68 7.99 -24.22
C GLY A 135 -16.89 8.25 -22.73
N GLY A 136 -15.85 8.70 -22.00
CA GLY A 136 -15.88 8.91 -20.56
C GLY A 136 -15.66 7.64 -19.74
N THR A 137 -15.24 6.53 -20.36
CA THR A 137 -14.98 5.25 -19.68
C THR A 137 -13.62 5.30 -19.00
N PHE A 138 -13.62 5.00 -17.69
CA PHE A 138 -12.39 4.88 -16.91
C PHE A 138 -11.47 3.79 -17.45
N GLN A 139 -10.19 4.12 -17.55
CA GLN A 139 -9.15 3.19 -17.97
C GLN A 139 -8.37 2.67 -16.76
N PRO A 140 -7.98 1.39 -16.75
CA PRO A 140 -7.14 0.83 -15.71
C PRO A 140 -5.73 1.44 -15.77
N LEU A 141 -5.19 1.84 -14.61
CA LEU A 141 -3.92 2.53 -14.51
C LEU A 141 -2.93 1.83 -13.55
N THR A 142 -1.64 2.12 -13.76
CA THR A 142 -0.61 1.91 -12.74
C THR A 142 -0.24 3.22 -12.03
N ALA A 143 0.36 3.14 -10.85
CA ALA A 143 0.85 4.33 -10.12
C ALA A 143 1.89 5.13 -10.92
N ASP A 144 2.71 4.45 -11.73
CA ASP A 144 3.64 5.12 -12.66
C ASP A 144 2.89 5.86 -13.77
N GLN A 145 1.84 5.25 -14.33
CA GLN A 145 0.99 5.91 -15.32
C GLN A 145 0.26 7.13 -14.74
N ALA A 146 -0.17 7.06 -13.48
CA ALA A 146 -0.81 8.18 -12.78
C ALA A 146 0.14 9.38 -12.55
N LEU A 147 1.45 9.15 -12.53
CA LEU A 147 2.48 10.20 -12.47
C LEU A 147 2.99 10.65 -13.84
N ARG A 148 2.41 10.17 -14.95
CA ARG A 148 2.79 10.66 -16.28
C ARG A 148 2.62 12.18 -16.37
N GLY A 149 3.58 12.83 -17.03
CA GLY A 149 3.63 14.29 -17.13
C GLY A 149 4.21 14.99 -15.90
N SER A 150 4.54 14.26 -14.81
CA SER A 150 5.16 14.82 -13.61
C SER A 150 6.52 14.16 -13.36
N GLU A 151 7.59 14.94 -13.37
CA GLU A 151 8.93 14.40 -13.08
C GLU A 151 9.09 13.98 -11.62
N LYS A 152 8.33 14.65 -10.75
CA LYS A 152 8.31 14.52 -9.29
C LYS A 152 6.86 14.41 -8.82
N GLY A 153 6.62 13.61 -7.79
CA GLY A 153 5.31 13.50 -7.15
C GLY A 153 5.09 12.18 -6.43
N PHE A 154 3.89 12.02 -5.92
CA PHE A 154 3.38 10.81 -5.30
C PHE A 154 2.01 10.48 -5.88
N ALA A 155 1.77 9.20 -6.19
CA ALA A 155 0.46 8.72 -6.60
C ALA A 155 0.12 7.44 -5.83
N ILE A 156 -1.13 7.32 -5.42
CA ILE A 156 -1.68 6.14 -4.75
C ILE A 156 -3.09 5.86 -5.24
N ASN A 157 -3.44 4.60 -5.44
CA ASN A 157 -4.83 4.25 -5.74
C ASN A 157 -5.73 4.61 -4.56
N ALA A 158 -6.90 5.17 -4.85
CA ALA A 158 -7.73 5.77 -3.81
C ALA A 158 -9.17 5.23 -3.78
N SER A 159 -9.82 5.15 -4.95
CA SER A 159 -11.19 4.64 -5.03
C SER A 159 -11.21 3.13 -5.19
N TYR A 160 -12.18 2.49 -4.53
CA TYR A 160 -12.63 1.15 -4.89
C TYR A 160 -13.28 1.15 -6.28
N PHE A 161 -13.40 -0.02 -6.90
CA PHE A 161 -13.96 -0.17 -8.24
C PHE A 161 -14.68 -1.51 -8.40
N ASP A 162 -15.56 -1.60 -9.39
CA ASP A 162 -16.27 -2.83 -9.73
C ASP A 162 -15.44 -3.74 -10.65
N PRO A 163 -15.87 -5.01 -10.90
CA PRO A 163 -15.16 -5.90 -11.82
C PRO A 163 -15.05 -5.43 -13.27
N HIS A 164 -15.77 -4.36 -13.66
CA HIS A 164 -15.67 -3.72 -14.97
C HIS A 164 -14.71 -2.52 -14.98
N GLY A 165 -14.00 -2.27 -13.86
CA GLY A 165 -13.05 -1.18 -13.73
C GLY A 165 -13.72 0.19 -13.53
N GLN A 166 -15.01 0.24 -13.20
CA GLN A 166 -15.68 1.50 -12.91
C GLN A 166 -15.48 1.87 -11.44
N PRO A 167 -15.08 3.12 -11.14
CA PRO A 167 -14.89 3.52 -9.77
C PRO A 167 -16.23 3.59 -9.03
N LEU A 168 -16.16 3.19 -7.77
CA LEU A 168 -17.28 3.22 -6.84
C LEU A 168 -17.11 4.40 -5.88
N GLY A 169 -18.24 5.02 -5.51
CA GLY A 169 -18.26 6.17 -4.61
C GLY A 169 -18.09 7.52 -5.32
N LEU A 170 -18.28 8.59 -4.55
CA LEU A 170 -18.22 9.96 -5.06
C LEU A 170 -16.82 10.27 -5.57
N ILE A 171 -16.75 10.76 -6.80
CA ILE A 171 -15.53 11.37 -7.34
C ILE A 171 -15.88 12.74 -7.91
N ILE A 172 -15.13 13.74 -7.46
CA ILE A 172 -15.13 15.09 -8.01
C ILE A 172 -13.70 15.39 -8.44
N ASP A 173 -13.55 15.87 -9.67
CA ASP A 173 -12.29 16.18 -10.33
C ASP A 173 -12.47 17.57 -10.96
N ASP A 174 -11.65 18.54 -10.57
CA ASP A 174 -11.77 19.96 -10.96
C ASP A 174 -13.20 20.51 -10.76
N GLY A 175 -13.79 20.24 -9.60
CA GLY A 175 -15.13 20.67 -9.20
C GLY A 175 -16.28 19.97 -9.94
N ARG A 176 -15.97 19.09 -10.91
CA ARG A 176 -16.96 18.33 -11.66
C ARG A 176 -17.15 16.95 -11.05
N GLN A 177 -18.39 16.62 -10.71
CA GLN A 177 -18.73 15.26 -10.30
C GLN A 177 -18.65 14.31 -11.50
N ILE A 178 -17.80 13.28 -11.38
CA ILE A 178 -17.59 12.25 -12.41
C ILE A 178 -18.05 10.86 -11.96
N SER A 179 -18.27 10.64 -10.65
CA SER A 179 -18.92 9.43 -10.13
C SER A 179 -19.88 9.74 -8.98
N ARG A 180 -20.84 8.84 -8.70
CA ARG A 180 -21.91 9.04 -7.72
C ARG A 180 -21.52 8.51 -6.35
N GLU A 181 -21.97 9.22 -5.33
CA GLU A 181 -21.77 8.84 -3.93
C GLU A 181 -22.40 7.49 -3.58
N TYR A 182 -21.66 6.69 -2.82
CA TYR A 182 -22.14 5.48 -2.21
C TYR A 182 -22.50 5.73 -0.74
N LYS A 183 -23.80 5.77 -0.41
CA LYS A 183 -24.30 6.23 0.90
C LYS A 183 -23.78 5.42 2.09
N ALA A 184 -23.43 4.15 1.91
CA ALA A 184 -22.92 3.31 2.98
C ALA A 184 -21.45 3.59 3.33
N TRP A 185 -20.75 4.37 2.50
CA TRP A 185 -19.34 4.65 2.69
C TRP A 185 -19.11 5.94 3.47
N SER A 186 -18.30 5.83 4.51
CA SER A 186 -18.10 6.90 5.49
C SER A 186 -16.86 7.75 5.21
N GLY A 187 -15.92 7.29 4.37
CA GLY A 187 -14.61 7.88 4.20
C GLY A 187 -14.52 8.85 3.03
N PHE A 188 -13.75 9.92 3.18
CA PHE A 188 -13.52 10.92 2.15
C PHE A 188 -12.07 11.40 2.19
N PHE A 189 -11.46 11.51 1.00
CA PHE A 189 -10.47 12.53 0.69
C PHE A 189 -11.18 13.68 -0.01
N PHE A 190 -10.83 14.92 0.31
CA PHE A 190 -11.34 16.07 -0.42
C PHE A 190 -10.43 17.29 -0.31
N VAL A 191 -10.49 18.18 -1.31
CA VAL A 191 -9.80 19.47 -1.30
C VAL A 191 -10.84 20.58 -1.34
N LYS A 192 -10.77 21.49 -0.37
CA LYS A 192 -11.63 22.69 -0.30
C LYS A 192 -10.74 23.91 -0.06
N ASN A 193 -10.91 24.94 -0.88
CA ASN A 193 -10.09 26.16 -0.84
C ASN A 193 -8.58 25.86 -0.90
N GLY A 194 -8.16 24.90 -1.74
CA GLY A 194 -6.77 24.47 -1.87
C GLY A 194 -6.24 23.60 -0.74
N GLN A 195 -6.98 23.42 0.36
CA GLN A 195 -6.54 22.60 1.49
C GLN A 195 -7.06 21.15 1.37
N PRO A 196 -6.17 20.15 1.40
CA PRO A 196 -6.57 18.74 1.45
C PRO A 196 -7.02 18.30 2.85
N TYR A 197 -7.98 17.38 2.88
CA TYR A 197 -8.54 16.77 4.08
C TYR A 197 -8.80 15.28 3.85
N PHE A 198 -8.74 14.51 4.94
CA PHE A 198 -9.15 13.11 4.99
C PHE A 198 -10.05 12.91 6.20
N GLY A 199 -11.13 12.15 6.09
CA GLY A 199 -11.98 11.90 7.25
C GLY A 199 -13.40 11.46 6.92
N PRO A 200 -14.32 11.60 7.88
CA PRO A 200 -15.70 11.18 7.72
C PRO A 200 -16.53 12.19 6.90
N ARG A 201 -17.71 11.77 6.44
CA ARG A 201 -18.71 12.67 5.81
C ARG A 201 -18.98 13.92 6.67
N SER A 202 -19.09 13.77 7.99
CA SER A 202 -19.35 14.93 8.86
C SER A 202 -18.25 15.98 8.77
N LEU A 203 -16.98 15.58 8.59
CA LEU A 203 -15.89 16.53 8.34
C LEU A 203 -16.03 17.19 6.96
N TYR A 204 -16.38 16.42 5.93
CA TYR A 204 -16.64 16.95 4.59
C TYR A 204 -17.76 18.01 4.56
N GLU A 205 -18.80 17.82 5.37
CA GLU A 205 -19.92 18.76 5.51
C GLU A 205 -19.57 19.98 6.38
N GLU A 206 -18.76 19.78 7.44
CA GLU A 206 -18.32 20.84 8.36
C GLU A 206 -17.35 21.83 7.71
N VAL A 207 -16.44 21.37 6.84
CA VAL A 207 -15.47 22.25 6.17
C VAL A 207 -16.19 23.09 5.11
N PRO A 208 -16.19 24.43 5.22
CA PRO A 208 -16.90 25.30 4.28
C PRO A 208 -16.24 25.34 2.90
N GLY A 209 -17.02 25.71 1.88
CA GLY A 209 -16.57 25.83 0.50
C GLY A 209 -16.94 24.63 -0.37
N ALA A 210 -16.91 24.84 -1.69
CA ALA A 210 -17.07 23.79 -2.68
C ALA A 210 -15.78 22.97 -2.76
N ALA A 211 -15.92 21.65 -2.93
CA ALA A 211 -14.77 20.80 -3.14
C ALA A 211 -14.35 20.83 -4.61
N SER A 212 -13.06 21.08 -4.85
CA SER A 212 -12.45 20.91 -6.18
C SER A 212 -12.16 19.44 -6.45
N GLU A 213 -11.69 18.73 -5.42
CA GLU A 213 -11.32 17.32 -5.51
C GLU A 213 -12.08 16.53 -4.45
N VAL A 214 -12.60 15.37 -4.82
CA VAL A 214 -13.19 14.41 -3.86
C VAL A 214 -12.91 13.00 -4.34
N ILE A 215 -12.50 12.13 -3.42
CA ILE A 215 -12.56 10.68 -3.58
C ILE A 215 -13.22 10.09 -2.34
N GLN A 216 -14.32 9.38 -2.54
CA GLN A 216 -14.95 8.63 -1.45
C GLN A 216 -14.17 7.34 -1.18
N GLY A 217 -13.65 7.22 0.03
CA GLY A 217 -13.00 6.02 0.56
C GLY A 217 -13.93 5.24 1.49
N TYR A 218 -13.43 4.11 1.99
CA TYR A 218 -14.18 3.31 2.96
C TYR A 218 -13.26 2.49 3.89
N PRO A 219 -13.57 2.47 5.19
CA PRO A 219 -14.30 3.48 5.95
C PRO A 219 -13.40 4.67 6.32
N SER A 220 -14.01 5.75 6.82
CA SER A 220 -13.28 6.65 7.72
C SER A 220 -12.82 5.88 8.96
N VAL A 221 -11.76 6.28 9.63
CA VAL A 221 -11.26 5.54 10.81
C VAL A 221 -11.04 6.43 12.02
N MET A 222 -10.92 7.75 11.80
CA MET A 222 -10.56 8.69 12.84
C MET A 222 -11.08 10.10 12.55
N LYS A 223 -11.54 10.79 13.60
CA LYS A 223 -11.83 12.23 13.58
C LYS A 223 -11.36 12.84 14.91
N ASN A 224 -10.68 13.99 14.87
CA ASN A 224 -10.20 14.69 16.07
C ASN A 224 -9.37 13.79 17.01
N HIS A 225 -8.46 12.98 16.46
CA HIS A 225 -7.65 11.98 17.16
C HIS A 225 -8.42 10.82 17.81
N GLU A 226 -9.74 10.80 17.68
CA GLU A 226 -10.59 9.72 18.16
C GLU A 226 -10.77 8.66 17.09
N VAL A 227 -10.40 7.43 17.43
CA VAL A 227 -10.59 6.26 16.58
C VAL A 227 -12.04 5.79 16.71
N PHE A 228 -12.70 5.54 15.60
CA PHE A 228 -14.09 5.08 15.66
C PHE A 228 -14.21 3.67 16.22
N ASN A 229 -15.13 3.51 17.17
CA ASN A 229 -15.33 2.25 17.90
C ASN A 229 -15.78 1.08 17.02
N TYR A 230 -16.36 1.33 15.85
CA TYR A 230 -16.79 0.24 14.96
C TYR A 230 -15.64 -0.59 14.40
N LEU A 231 -14.40 -0.08 14.42
CA LEU A 231 -13.23 -0.85 14.00
C LEU A 231 -12.99 -2.10 14.88
N ASN A 232 -13.53 -2.10 16.10
CA ASN A 232 -13.42 -3.20 17.04
C ASN A 232 -14.66 -4.11 17.06
N LYS A 233 -15.64 -3.88 16.18
CA LYS A 233 -16.83 -4.75 16.08
C LYS A 233 -16.44 -6.11 15.50
N GLU A 234 -17.20 -7.13 15.89
CA GLU A 234 -17.07 -8.44 15.27
C GLU A 234 -17.31 -8.36 13.76
N PRO A 235 -16.56 -9.14 12.95
CA PRO A 235 -16.75 -9.16 11.51
C PRO A 235 -18.18 -9.55 11.12
N ASP A 236 -18.73 -8.87 10.13
CA ASP A 236 -19.98 -9.24 9.47
C ASP A 236 -19.77 -9.35 7.94
N ARG A 237 -20.86 -9.55 7.20
CA ARG A 237 -20.82 -9.71 5.73
C ARG A 237 -20.36 -8.45 4.97
N PHE A 238 -20.35 -7.28 5.61
CA PHE A 238 -20.03 -5.99 4.99
C PHE A 238 -18.76 -5.35 5.56
N PHE A 239 -18.39 -5.71 6.77
CA PHE A 239 -17.28 -5.09 7.48
C PHE A 239 -16.45 -6.12 8.25
N ASN A 240 -15.15 -6.19 7.95
CA ASN A 240 -14.19 -7.00 8.70
C ASN A 240 -12.94 -6.18 9.04
N GLY A 241 -12.97 -5.48 10.18
CA GLY A 241 -11.82 -4.70 10.67
C GLY A 241 -10.59 -5.54 11.01
N SER A 242 -10.78 -6.84 11.28
CA SER A 242 -9.74 -7.78 11.68
C SER A 242 -9.04 -8.50 10.52
N GLU A 243 -9.50 -8.28 9.29
CA GLU A 243 -8.91 -8.91 8.11
C GLU A 243 -7.48 -8.41 7.88
N VAL A 244 -6.53 -9.35 7.83
CA VAL A 244 -5.12 -9.08 7.52
C VAL A 244 -4.95 -9.00 6.01
N THR A 245 -4.60 -7.83 5.50
CA THR A 245 -4.34 -7.61 4.07
C THR A 245 -3.45 -6.40 3.86
N PHE A 246 -3.13 -6.03 2.62
CA PHE A 246 -2.45 -4.78 2.32
C PHE A 246 -3.40 -3.60 2.56
N ARG A 247 -2.92 -2.51 3.16
CA ARG A 247 -3.75 -1.38 3.58
C ARG A 247 -3.12 -0.06 3.15
N ALA A 248 -3.97 0.91 2.86
CA ALA A 248 -3.60 2.30 2.66
C ALA A 248 -4.52 3.20 3.48
N LEU A 249 -3.93 4.17 4.16
CA LEU A 249 -4.62 5.16 4.97
C LEU A 249 -4.09 6.54 4.59
N GLY A 250 -5.01 7.45 4.29
CA GLY A 250 -4.73 8.88 4.16
C GLY A 250 -5.25 9.63 5.37
N GLY A 251 -4.53 10.66 5.80
CA GLY A 251 -4.85 11.44 6.98
C GLY A 251 -4.26 12.85 6.96
N VAL A 252 -4.69 13.67 7.90
CA VAL A 252 -4.12 15.00 8.17
C VAL A 252 -3.75 15.13 9.64
N LYS A 253 -2.65 15.82 9.95
CA LYS A 253 -2.27 16.23 11.31
C LYS A 253 -2.92 17.55 11.70
N ASP A 254 -2.68 18.01 12.94
CA ASP A 254 -3.15 19.32 13.42
C ASP A 254 -2.54 20.49 12.66
N ASP A 255 -1.28 20.37 12.24
CA ASP A 255 -0.55 21.41 11.49
C ASP A 255 -0.91 21.44 10.00
N GLY A 256 -1.85 20.61 9.55
CA GLY A 256 -2.25 20.49 8.14
C GLY A 256 -1.41 19.51 7.33
N THR A 257 -0.29 18.98 7.86
CA THR A 257 0.54 17.99 7.15
C THR A 257 -0.32 16.81 6.71
N VAL A 258 -0.27 16.50 5.41
CA VAL A 258 -0.94 15.31 4.85
C VAL A 258 -0.06 14.09 5.08
N VAL A 259 -0.66 13.01 5.57
CA VAL A 259 0.02 11.76 5.90
C VAL A 259 -0.59 10.60 5.13
N PHE A 260 0.25 9.80 4.49
CA PHE A 260 -0.13 8.48 3.99
C PHE A 260 0.61 7.41 4.78
N ILE A 261 -0.11 6.43 5.32
CA ILE A 261 0.47 5.23 5.90
C ILE A 261 0.03 4.06 5.02
N VAL A 262 0.98 3.30 4.50
CA VAL A 262 0.70 2.29 3.47
C VAL A 262 1.53 1.05 3.69
N SER A 263 0.98 -0.11 3.36
CA SER A 263 1.75 -1.34 3.28
C SER A 263 2.84 -1.21 2.22
N GLY A 264 4.10 -1.48 2.60
CA GLY A 264 5.18 -1.74 1.66
C GLY A 264 5.35 -3.23 1.44
N GLN A 265 6.58 -3.67 1.14
CA GLN A 265 6.89 -5.09 0.93
C GLN A 265 6.34 -5.93 2.09
N ALA A 266 5.46 -6.89 1.79
CA ALA A 266 4.85 -7.82 2.75
C ALA A 266 4.16 -7.21 4.00
N GLY A 267 3.97 -5.88 4.07
CA GLY A 267 3.48 -5.17 5.25
C GLY A 267 1.99 -5.30 5.52
N VAL A 268 1.49 -6.52 5.73
CA VAL A 268 0.06 -6.80 5.86
C VAL A 268 -0.49 -6.44 7.24
N MET A 269 -1.60 -5.70 7.26
CA MET A 269 -2.20 -5.09 8.44
C MET A 269 -3.71 -5.28 8.48
N THR A 270 -4.25 -5.27 9.68
CA THR A 270 -5.67 -5.05 9.94
C THR A 270 -5.99 -3.56 9.92
N MET A 271 -7.27 -3.22 9.85
CA MET A 271 -7.72 -1.82 9.87
C MET A 271 -7.41 -1.16 11.21
N THR A 272 -7.56 -1.90 12.31
CA THR A 272 -7.24 -1.42 13.66
C THR A 272 -5.74 -1.13 13.80
N GLU A 273 -4.87 -1.96 13.23
CA GLU A 273 -3.42 -1.76 13.33
C GLU A 273 -2.92 -0.56 12.54
N ILE A 274 -3.34 -0.39 11.28
CA ILE A 274 -2.93 0.80 10.49
C ILE A 274 -3.50 2.09 11.11
N THR A 275 -4.73 2.04 11.64
CA THR A 275 -5.32 3.18 12.36
C THR A 275 -4.56 3.50 13.65
N GLN A 276 -4.10 2.48 14.37
CA GLN A 276 -3.26 2.67 15.55
C GLN A 276 -1.90 3.29 15.18
N LEU A 277 -1.27 2.87 14.09
CA LEU A 277 -0.05 3.51 13.58
C LEU A 277 -0.32 4.99 13.25
N ALA A 278 -1.43 5.30 12.58
CA ALA A 278 -1.82 6.68 12.29
C ALA A 278 -1.99 7.53 13.57
N LYS A 279 -2.67 6.97 14.58
CA LYS A 279 -2.85 7.63 15.87
C LYS A 279 -1.50 7.92 16.55
N LEU A 280 -0.64 6.92 16.63
CA LEU A 280 0.70 7.07 17.22
C LEU A 280 1.57 8.05 16.44
N TRP A 281 1.35 8.16 15.12
CA TRP A 281 2.04 9.11 14.25
C TRP A 281 1.54 10.55 14.37
N GLY A 282 0.44 10.78 15.11
CA GLY A 282 -0.12 12.12 15.34
C GLY A 282 -1.15 12.55 14.31
N VAL A 283 -1.72 11.62 13.54
CA VAL A 283 -2.82 11.92 12.62
C VAL A 283 -4.08 12.31 13.42
N LYS A 284 -4.79 13.33 12.96
CA LYS A 284 -6.00 13.90 13.55
C LYS A 284 -7.27 13.33 12.92
N HIS A 285 -7.33 13.34 11.59
CA HIS A 285 -8.43 12.80 10.82
C HIS A 285 -7.89 11.81 9.80
N ALA A 286 -8.60 10.71 9.57
CA ALA A 286 -8.14 9.68 8.65
C ALA A 286 -9.27 8.87 8.01
N THR A 287 -8.98 8.36 6.82
CA THR A 287 -9.78 7.37 6.11
C THR A 287 -8.90 6.32 5.46
N LEU A 288 -9.42 5.12 5.30
CA LEU A 288 -8.80 4.13 4.43
C LEU A 288 -9.08 4.45 2.97
N LEU A 289 -8.07 4.16 2.16
CA LEU A 289 -8.10 4.13 0.71
C LEU A 289 -8.24 2.68 0.25
N ASP A 290 -8.48 2.48 -1.05
CA ASP A 290 -8.53 1.14 -1.60
C ASP A 290 -7.19 0.38 -1.41
N GLY A 291 -7.31 -0.83 -0.88
CA GLY A 291 -6.19 -1.63 -0.39
C GLY A 291 -6.19 -3.03 -1.00
N GLY A 292 -5.78 -4.01 -0.22
CA GLY A 292 -5.79 -5.40 -0.65
C GLY A 292 -5.00 -5.62 -1.94
N LYS A 293 -5.61 -6.25 -2.94
CA LYS A 293 -4.94 -6.61 -4.19
C LYS A 293 -4.72 -5.43 -5.13
N SER A 294 -5.49 -4.36 -5.02
CA SER A 294 -5.37 -3.19 -5.88
C SER A 294 -4.36 -2.17 -5.37
N LEU A 295 -3.89 -2.32 -4.11
CA LEU A 295 -2.97 -1.36 -3.50
C LEU A 295 -1.74 -1.17 -4.38
N GLN A 296 -1.51 0.06 -4.80
CA GLN A 296 -0.28 0.46 -5.43
C GLN A 296 -0.03 1.94 -5.24
N TYR A 297 1.25 2.29 -5.11
CA TYR A 297 1.68 3.66 -5.04
C TYR A 297 3.09 3.82 -5.61
N ARG A 298 3.41 5.06 -5.94
CA ARG A 298 4.74 5.46 -6.36
C ARG A 298 5.03 6.83 -5.76
N PHE A 299 6.16 6.93 -5.09
CA PHE A 299 6.77 8.15 -4.59
C PHE A 299 8.03 8.40 -5.40
N LYS A 300 8.15 9.57 -6.02
CA LYS A 300 9.30 9.96 -6.81
C LYS A 300 9.63 11.42 -6.52
N LEU A 301 10.60 11.67 -5.65
CA LEU A 301 11.09 13.02 -5.36
C LEU A 301 12.64 13.04 -5.39
N GLY A 302 13.19 13.93 -6.22
CA GLY A 302 14.64 13.98 -6.46
C GLY A 302 15.16 12.65 -7.00
N TRP A 303 16.16 12.09 -6.33
CA TRP A 303 16.76 10.80 -6.68
C TRP A 303 16.05 9.59 -6.05
N THR A 304 15.11 9.83 -5.14
CA THR A 304 14.45 8.78 -4.38
C THR A 304 13.19 8.34 -5.11
N THR A 305 13.14 7.05 -5.44
CA THR A 305 11.93 6.38 -5.90
C THR A 305 11.59 5.28 -4.91
N ILE A 306 10.36 5.31 -4.39
CA ILE A 306 9.79 4.25 -3.56
C ILE A 306 8.49 3.84 -4.23
N GLU A 307 8.36 2.57 -4.57
CA GLU A 307 7.17 2.05 -5.22
C GLU A 307 6.75 0.73 -4.62
N PHE A 308 5.45 0.46 -4.71
CA PHE A 308 4.88 -0.82 -4.33
C PHE A 308 3.61 -1.05 -5.12
N HIS A 309 3.34 -2.32 -5.41
CA HIS A 309 2.06 -2.77 -5.89
C HIS A 309 1.75 -4.12 -5.25
N ALA A 310 0.51 -4.35 -4.87
CA ALA A 310 0.04 -5.64 -4.43
C ALA A 310 -0.30 -6.48 -5.67
N PHE A 311 0.00 -7.79 -5.61
CA PHE A 311 -0.38 -8.73 -6.67
C PHE A 311 0.09 -8.32 -8.07
N ASN A 312 -0.57 -8.84 -9.11
CA ASN A 312 -0.23 -8.57 -10.49
C ASN A 312 -0.81 -7.22 -10.92
N ASN A 313 0.03 -6.30 -11.36
CA ASN A 313 -0.40 -5.01 -11.93
C ASN A 313 -0.02 -4.87 -13.41
N SER A 314 0.64 -5.85 -14.02
CA SER A 314 1.34 -5.66 -15.30
C SER A 314 1.13 -6.80 -16.30
N LEU A 315 1.07 -8.05 -15.84
CA LEU A 315 1.02 -9.21 -16.73
C LEU A 315 -0.42 -9.55 -17.14
N GLU A 316 -0.73 -9.51 -18.43
CA GLU A 316 -2.03 -9.94 -18.98
C GLU A 316 -2.15 -11.48 -19.07
N ILE A 317 -1.75 -12.20 -18.03
CA ILE A 317 -1.73 -13.68 -17.98
C ILE A 317 -3.04 -14.29 -17.44
N GLY A 318 -3.97 -13.46 -16.95
CA GLY A 318 -5.24 -13.88 -16.37
C GLY A 318 -6.10 -14.74 -17.30
N ARG A 319 -5.94 -14.59 -18.63
CA ARG A 319 -6.62 -15.42 -19.65
C ARG A 319 -6.28 -16.92 -19.53
N TYR A 320 -5.13 -17.27 -18.95
CA TYR A 320 -4.66 -18.66 -18.86
C TYR A 320 -4.94 -19.32 -17.49
N TRP A 321 -5.33 -18.55 -16.47
CA TRP A 321 -5.44 -19.02 -15.08
C TRP A 321 -6.80 -18.72 -14.44
N ASN A 322 -7.89 -18.88 -15.21
CA ASN A 322 -9.27 -18.63 -14.76
C ASN A 322 -9.45 -17.26 -14.07
N GLY A 323 -8.74 -16.23 -14.53
CA GLY A 323 -8.81 -14.87 -13.97
C GLY A 323 -8.13 -14.66 -12.62
N ARG A 324 -7.56 -15.68 -11.96
CA ARG A 324 -6.94 -15.54 -10.63
C ARG A 324 -5.68 -14.67 -10.60
N LEU A 325 -5.06 -14.49 -11.76
CA LEU A 325 -3.89 -13.64 -11.97
C LEU A 325 -4.22 -12.47 -12.91
N SER A 326 -5.49 -12.10 -13.05
CA SER A 326 -5.85 -10.88 -13.77
C SER A 326 -5.22 -9.67 -13.07
N PRO A 327 -4.74 -8.68 -13.83
CA PRO A 327 -4.27 -7.42 -13.24
C PRO A 327 -5.38 -6.74 -12.44
N GLU A 328 -5.08 -6.33 -11.22
CA GLU A 328 -5.98 -5.56 -10.35
C GLU A 328 -5.59 -4.08 -10.45
N ARG A 329 -5.94 -3.44 -11.58
CA ARG A 329 -5.57 -2.06 -11.88
C ARG A 329 -6.72 -1.11 -11.52
N PRO A 330 -6.56 -0.26 -10.50
CA PRO A 330 -7.56 0.74 -10.14
C PRO A 330 -7.63 1.83 -11.22
N PRO A 331 -8.84 2.40 -11.44
CA PRO A 331 -9.04 3.45 -12.43
C PRO A 331 -8.71 4.87 -11.93
N VAL A 332 -8.60 5.06 -10.61
CA VAL A 332 -8.53 6.39 -9.99
C VAL A 332 -7.45 6.43 -8.93
N PHE A 333 -6.63 7.46 -9.03
CA PHE A 333 -5.51 7.74 -8.15
C PHE A 333 -5.70 9.08 -7.46
N LEU A 334 -5.20 9.17 -6.24
CA LEU A 334 -4.86 10.44 -5.63
C LEU A 334 -3.43 10.78 -6.06
N LYS A 335 -3.26 11.96 -6.63
CA LYS A 335 -1.98 12.49 -7.11
C LYS A 335 -1.55 13.66 -6.24
N VAL A 336 -0.28 13.71 -5.88
CA VAL A 336 0.36 14.76 -5.09
C VAL A 336 1.59 15.23 -5.86
N VAL A 337 1.62 16.49 -6.30
CA VAL A 337 2.70 17.04 -7.13
C VAL A 337 3.16 18.39 -6.59
N PRO A 338 4.47 18.70 -6.64
CA PRO A 338 4.97 20.02 -6.26
C PRO A 338 4.46 21.13 -7.18
#